data_AF-X7Z384-F1
#
_entry.id   AF-X7Z384-F1
#
_cell.length_a   1.000
_cell.length_b   1.000
_cell.length_c   1.000
_cell.angle_alpha   90.00
_cell.angle_beta   90.00
_cell.angle_gamma   90.00
#
_symmetry.space_group_name_H-M   'P 1'
#
loop_
_entity.id
_entity.type
_entity.pdbx_description
1 polymer ?
#
loop_
_entity_poly.entity_id
_entity_poly.type
_entity_poly.pdbx_seq_one_letter_code
_entity_poly.pdbx_strand_id
1 'polypeptide(L)'
;MTTTHDIDVYYDPYDVDIVNNPYPVYARLREEAPIYYNERYDFWALSRHADVDKALANWETFSNRRGDILELIQSDFDMPPGVMMFQDPPMHTMLRG
;
A
#
# COMPACT_ATOMS: atom_id res chain seq x y z
N MET A 1 3.68 -34.95 14.87
CA MET A 1 2.62 -34.08 14.33
C MET A 1 3.28 -33.24 13.26
N THR A 2 2.95 -33.48 11.99
CA THR A 2 3.50 -32.72 10.87
C THR A 2 2.56 -31.55 10.65
N THR A 3 2.94 -30.35 11.09
CA THR A 3 2.22 -29.13 10.78
C THR A 3 2.43 -28.87 9.30
N THR A 4 1.40 -29.12 8.49
CA THR A 4 1.31 -28.61 7.13
C THR A 4 1.52 -27.10 7.22
N HIS A 5 2.65 -26.58 6.72
CA HIS A 5 2.75 -25.15 6.39
C HIS A 5 1.74 -24.96 5.25
N ASP A 6 0.53 -24.59 5.64
CA ASP A 6 -0.44 -24.02 4.73
C ASP A 6 0.24 -22.83 4.05
N ILE A 7 0.18 -22.78 2.73
CA ILE A 7 1.04 -21.93 1.91
C ILE A 7 0.88 -20.48 2.39
N ASP A 8 1.98 -19.85 2.81
CA ASP A 8 2.01 -18.45 3.27
C ASP A 8 1.21 -17.55 2.32
N VAL A 9 0.45 -16.60 2.88
CA VAL A 9 -0.39 -15.70 2.06
C VAL A 9 0.47 -14.98 1.02
N TYR A 10 0.05 -15.06 -0.24
CA TYR A 10 0.71 -14.39 -1.36
C TYR A 10 -0.18 -13.26 -1.89
N TYR A 11 0.38 -12.06 -1.99
CA TYR A 11 -0.28 -10.92 -2.61
C TYR A 11 0.66 -10.22 -3.57
N ASP A 12 0.24 -10.12 -4.84
CA ASP A 12 0.94 -9.40 -5.90
C ASP A 12 -0.09 -8.52 -6.64
N PRO A 13 0.07 -7.19 -6.63
CA PRO A 13 -0.86 -6.28 -7.31
C PRO A 13 -0.79 -6.35 -8.84
N TYR A 14 0.24 -7.00 -9.41
CA TYR A 14 0.43 -7.18 -10.86
C TYR A 14 0.03 -8.58 -11.34
N ASP A 15 -0.31 -9.50 -10.43
CA ASP A 15 -0.80 -10.84 -10.78
C ASP A 15 -2.24 -10.75 -11.31
N VAL A 16 -2.43 -11.12 -12.57
CA VAL A 16 -3.71 -10.98 -13.29
C VAL A 16 -4.82 -11.82 -12.67
N ASP A 17 -4.50 -13.00 -12.12
CA ASP A 17 -5.49 -13.88 -11.50
C ASP A 17 -5.97 -13.28 -10.17
N ILE A 18 -5.05 -12.70 -9.38
CA ILE A 18 -5.39 -11.96 -8.16
C ILE A 18 -6.20 -10.70 -8.51
N VAL A 19 -5.79 -9.92 -9.52
CA VAL A 19 -6.50 -8.71 -9.93
C VAL A 19 -7.93 -9.02 -10.39
N ASN A 20 -8.14 -10.13 -11.10
CA ASN A 20 -9.46 -10.54 -11.57
C ASN A 20 -10.38 -11.04 -10.43
N ASN A 21 -9.80 -11.64 -9.38
CA ASN A 21 -10.56 -12.12 -8.22
C ASN A 21 -9.79 -11.87 -6.91
N PRO A 22 -9.76 -10.63 -6.41
CA PRO A 22 -8.87 -10.25 -5.31
C PRO A 22 -9.42 -10.62 -3.93
N TYR A 23 -10.74 -10.77 -3.80
CA TYR A 23 -11.40 -10.92 -2.50
C TYR A 23 -10.94 -12.12 -1.67
N PRO A 24 -10.67 -13.31 -2.25
CA PRO A 24 -10.08 -14.42 -1.50
C PRO A 24 -8.72 -14.07 -0.90
N VAL A 25 -7.84 -13.42 -1.67
CA VAL A 25 -6.52 -12.98 -1.18
C VAL A 25 -6.67 -11.92 -0.11
N TYR A 26 -7.55 -10.94 -0.32
CA TYR A 26 -7.80 -9.89 0.68
C TYR A 26 -8.37 -10.43 1.99
N ALA A 27 -9.20 -11.48 1.94
CA ALA A 27 -9.70 -12.15 3.15
C ALA A 27 -8.55 -12.77 3.94
N ARG A 28 -7.69 -13.55 3.27
CA ARG A 28 -6.50 -14.14 3.89
C ARG A 28 -5.54 -13.09 4.44
N LEU A 29 -5.28 -12.00 3.70
CA LEU A 29 -4.48 -10.89 4.20
C LEU A 29 -5.06 -10.31 5.50
N ARG A 30 -6.38 -10.12 5.62
CA ARG A 30 -6.98 -9.56 6.84
C ARG A 30 -6.90 -10.50 8.04
N GLU A 31 -7.00 -11.80 7.80
CA GLU A 31 -7.08 -12.83 8.85
C GLU A 31 -5.69 -13.30 9.29
N GLU A 32 -4.80 -13.57 8.34
CA GLU A 32 -3.52 -14.25 8.55
C GLU A 32 -2.34 -13.27 8.58
N ALA A 33 -2.32 -12.24 7.72
CA ALA A 33 -1.20 -11.32 7.53
C ALA A 33 -1.64 -9.85 7.38
N PRO A 34 -2.24 -9.23 8.42
CA PRO A 34 -2.87 -7.91 8.31
C PRO A 34 -1.89 -6.77 8.00
N ILE A 35 -0.62 -6.97 8.36
CA ILE A 35 0.53 -6.16 7.96
C ILE A 35 1.42 -7.09 7.15
N TYR A 36 1.24 -7.09 5.84
CA TYR A 36 1.92 -8.00 4.91
C TYR A 36 3.15 -7.30 4.32
N TYR A 37 4.27 -8.01 4.27
CA TYR A 37 5.46 -7.55 3.55
C TYR A 37 5.59 -8.35 2.25
N ASN A 38 5.66 -7.65 1.13
CA ASN A 38 5.94 -8.23 -0.16
C ASN A 38 7.45 -8.09 -0.45
N GLU A 39 8.19 -9.20 -0.37
CA GLU A 39 9.65 -9.20 -0.62
C GLU A 39 9.99 -8.95 -2.10
N ARG A 40 9.14 -9.38 -3.03
CA ARG A 40 9.39 -9.31 -4.47
C ARG A 40 9.44 -7.87 -4.96
N TYR A 41 8.56 -7.03 -4.44
CA TYR A 41 8.44 -5.63 -4.82
C TYR A 41 8.72 -4.68 -3.65
N ASP A 42 9.32 -5.16 -2.55
CA ASP A 42 9.76 -4.36 -1.39
C ASP A 42 8.72 -3.33 -0.92
N PHE A 43 7.54 -3.80 -0.51
CA PHE A 43 6.51 -2.93 0.07
C PHE A 43 5.73 -3.59 1.21
N TRP A 44 5.12 -2.74 2.02
CA TRP A 44 4.17 -3.14 3.06
C TRP A 44 2.73 -2.90 2.61
N ALA A 45 1.84 -3.85 2.89
CA ALA A 45 0.39 -3.72 2.69
C ALA A 45 -0.36 -3.80 4.02
N LEU A 46 -1.29 -2.86 4.20
CA LEU A 46 -2.27 -2.87 5.28
C LEU A 46 -3.61 -3.33 4.70
N SER A 47 -4.23 -4.36 5.29
CA SER A 47 -5.44 -4.96 4.73
C SER A 47 -6.69 -4.78 5.59
N ARG A 48 -6.54 -4.49 6.89
CA ARG A 48 -7.67 -4.24 7.80
C ARG A 48 -8.11 -2.78 7.69
N HIS A 49 -9.41 -2.58 7.61
CA HIS A 49 -10.03 -1.26 7.55
C HIS A 49 -9.50 -0.30 8.63
N ALA A 50 -9.42 -0.75 9.88
CA ALA A 50 -8.97 0.10 10.99
C ALA A 50 -7.51 0.55 10.87
N ASP A 51 -6.65 -0.24 10.21
CA ASP A 51 -5.24 0.12 10.02
C ASP A 51 -5.09 1.06 8.83
N VAL A 52 -5.85 0.81 7.75
CA VAL A 52 -5.92 1.71 6.57
C VAL A 52 -6.48 3.08 6.95
N ASP A 53 -7.58 3.15 7.68
CA ASP A 53 -8.22 4.41 8.12
C ASP A 53 -7.26 5.27 8.97
N LYS A 54 -6.55 4.64 9.92
CA LYS A 54 -5.52 5.32 10.71
C LYS A 54 -4.35 5.82 9.87
N ALA A 55 -3.89 5.02 8.90
CA ALA A 55 -2.78 5.40 8.03
C ALA A 55 -3.16 6.58 7.13
N LEU A 56 -4.35 6.54 6.52
CA LEU A 56 -4.88 7.61 5.67
C LEU A 56 -5.03 8.95 6.41
N ALA A 57 -5.33 8.92 7.71
CA ALA A 57 -5.43 10.13 8.53
C ALA A 57 -4.07 10.68 8.99
N ASN A 58 -2.98 9.90 8.91
CA ASN A 58 -1.67 10.24 9.46
C ASN A 58 -0.65 10.54 8.34
N TRP A 59 -0.87 11.63 7.62
CA TRP A 59 0.00 12.09 6.52
C TRP A 59 1.44 12.42 6.98
N GLU A 60 1.64 12.78 8.26
CA GLU A 60 2.97 13.07 8.79
C GLU A 60 3.87 11.84 8.77
N THR A 61 3.27 10.65 8.89
CA THR A 61 3.98 9.37 8.82
C THR A 61 3.84 8.73 7.44
N PHE A 62 2.64 8.74 6.86
CA PHE A 62 2.31 8.17 5.56
C PHE A 62 2.15 9.30 4.53
N SER A 63 3.28 9.90 4.17
CA SER A 63 3.37 11.03 3.24
C SER A 63 2.99 10.64 1.81
N ASN A 64 2.35 11.56 1.08
CA ASN A 64 2.02 11.38 -0.34
C ASN A 64 3.08 11.96 -1.30
N ARG A 65 4.15 12.60 -0.78
CA ARG A 65 5.13 13.35 -1.61
C ARG A 65 5.91 12.50 -2.61
N ARG A 66 6.00 11.19 -2.40
CA ARG A 66 6.71 10.26 -3.29
C ARG A 66 5.82 9.59 -4.35
N GLY A 67 4.54 9.95 -4.41
CA GLY A 67 3.61 9.35 -5.34
C GLY A 67 2.80 8.20 -4.75
N ASP A 68 1.90 7.65 -5.57
CA ASP A 68 1.03 6.50 -5.27
C ASP A 68 1.34 5.27 -6.15
N ILE A 69 2.29 5.40 -7.07
CA ILE A 69 2.76 4.34 -7.97
C ILE A 69 4.07 3.77 -7.41
N LEU A 70 4.11 2.46 -7.19
CA LEU A 70 5.23 1.78 -6.53
C LEU A 70 6.56 2.01 -7.24
N GLU A 71 6.57 1.94 -8.57
CA GLU A 71 7.76 2.16 -9.38
C GLU A 71 8.29 3.60 -9.28
N LEU A 72 7.42 4.59 -9.10
CA LEU A 72 7.82 5.98 -8.87
C LEU A 72 8.39 6.14 -7.46
N ILE A 73 7.73 5.58 -6.46
CA ILE A 73 8.15 5.65 -5.04
C ILE A 73 9.56 5.05 -4.84
N GLN A 74 9.87 3.97 -5.57
CA GLN A 74 11.16 3.27 -5.50
C GLN A 74 12.24 3.89 -6.39
N SER A 75 11.89 4.82 -7.27
CA SER A 75 12.84 5.52 -8.10
C SER A 75 13.47 6.71 -7.38
N ASP A 76 14.57 7.24 -7.92
CA ASP A 76 15.16 8.52 -7.49
C ASP A 76 14.46 9.74 -8.15
N PHE A 77 13.29 9.54 -8.75
CA PHE A 77 12.55 10.61 -9.41
C PHE A 77 11.92 11.54 -8.37
N ASP A 78 12.34 12.81 -8.37
CA ASP A 78 11.72 13.83 -7.54
C ASP A 78 10.46 14.35 -8.22
N MET A 79 9.31 14.14 -7.58
CA MET A 79 8.02 14.52 -8.17
C MET A 79 7.93 16.05 -8.26
N PRO A 80 7.65 16.61 -9.45
CA PRO A 80 7.57 18.05 -9.61
C PRO A 80 6.43 18.63 -8.76
N PRO A 81 6.62 19.82 -8.17
CA PRO A 81 5.56 20.47 -7.40
C PRO A 81 4.38 20.83 -8.31
N GLY A 82 3.18 20.91 -7.72
CA GLY A 82 1.96 21.36 -8.40
C GLY A 82 0.95 20.27 -8.72
N VAL A 83 1.32 18.99 -8.61
CA VAL A 83 0.34 17.89 -8.62
C VAL A 83 -0.21 17.71 -7.21
N MET A 84 -1.44 18.18 -6.97
CA MET A 84 -2.07 18.18 -5.65
C MET A 84 -1.99 16.83 -4.94
N MET A 85 -2.24 15.72 -5.65
CA MET A 85 -2.24 14.36 -5.10
C MET A 85 -0.90 13.94 -4.47
N PHE A 86 0.22 14.52 -4.92
CA PHE A 86 1.56 14.16 -4.47
C PHE A 86 2.17 15.22 -3.55
N GLN A 87 1.33 15.85 -2.73
CA GLN A 87 1.74 16.86 -1.79
C GLN A 87 1.17 16.55 -0.41
N ASP A 88 1.90 16.95 0.62
CA ASP A 88 1.36 17.05 1.97
C ASP A 88 1.13 18.53 2.33
N PRO A 89 0.41 18.82 3.42
CA PRO A 89 0.39 20.16 4.00
C PRO A 89 1.80 20.75 4.21
N PRO A 90 1.98 22.08 4.06
CA PRO A 90 0.95 23.06 3.70
C PRO A 90 0.66 23.18 2.19
N MET A 91 1.49 22.60 1.32
CA MET A 91 1.36 22.74 -0.15
C MET A 91 0.04 22.13 -0.65
N HIS A 92 -0.30 20.93 -0.19
CA HIS A 92 -1.59 20.30 -0.49
C HIS A 92 -2.76 21.20 -0.09
N THR A 93 -2.73 21.79 1.11
CA THR A 93 -3.77 22.69 1.61
C THR A 93 -3.96 23.90 0.70
N MET A 94 -2.85 24.50 0.23
CA MET A 94 -2.91 25.63 -0.69
C MET A 94 -3.50 25.26 -2.05
N LEU A 95 -3.19 24.07 -2.58
CA LEU A 95 -3.72 23.59 -3.86
C LEU A 95 -5.18 23.14 -3.77
N ARG A 96 -5.62 22.65 -2.62
CA ARG A 96 -7.00 22.17 -2.38
C ARG A 96 -8.03 23.31 -2.36
N GLY A 97 -7.65 24.47 -1.81
CA GLY A 97 -8.57 25.56 -1.46
C GLY A 97 -9.10 25.45 -0.04
#